data_AF-X1P1T6-F1
#
_entry.id   AF-X1P1T6-F1
#
_cell.length_a   1.000
_cell.length_b   1.000
_cell.length_c   1.000
_cell.angle_alpha   90.00
_cell.angle_beta   90.00
_cell.angle_gamma   90.00
#
_symmetry.space_group_name_H-M   'P 1'
#
loop_
_entity.id
_entity.type
_entity.pdbx_description
1 polymer ?
#
loop_
_entity_poly.entity_id
_entity_poly.type
_entity_poly.pdbx_seq_one_letter_code
_entity_poly.pdbx_strand_id
1 'polypeptide(L)'
;MPNRQALFDIGIAGPFVGLVLTIPTIIIGLKLSEVAVISEIEGPIIPLGSSILFSLIEKIMFGYLPEGQDIILHPIAYAGWVGLFVTALNLLPVGQLDGGHIIYSLFGKNSKIAYYATLGILGIICIFVNSAWTKGE
;
A
#
# COMPACT_ATOMS: atom_id res chain seq x y z
N MET A 1 -3.02 -32.13 -9.22
CA MET A 1 -2.22 -30.88 -9.26
C MET A 1 -3.18 -29.76 -9.62
N PRO A 2 -3.27 -28.65 -8.87
CA PRO A 2 -4.15 -27.55 -9.23
C PRO A 2 -3.76 -27.04 -10.63
N ASN A 3 -4.75 -26.78 -11.48
CA ASN A 3 -4.52 -26.16 -12.78
C ASN A 3 -3.96 -24.73 -12.58
N ARG A 4 -3.08 -24.24 -13.45
CA ARG A 4 -2.47 -22.91 -13.32
C ARG A 4 -3.51 -21.79 -13.29
N GLN A 5 -4.66 -22.00 -13.95
CA GLN A 5 -5.84 -21.12 -13.87
C GLN A 5 -6.38 -21.00 -12.43
N ALA A 6 -6.55 -22.13 -11.74
CA ALA A 6 -7.06 -22.11 -10.36
C ALA A 6 -6.12 -21.35 -9.40
N LEU A 7 -4.80 -21.46 -9.61
CA LEU A 7 -3.81 -20.70 -8.83
C LEU A 7 -3.88 -19.20 -9.10
N PHE A 8 -4.14 -18.81 -10.36
CA PHE A 8 -4.34 -17.41 -10.74
C PHE A 8 -5.62 -16.83 -10.15
N ASP A 9 -6.73 -17.57 -10.23
CA ASP A 9 -8.03 -17.13 -9.73
C ASP A 9 -8.00 -16.90 -8.21
N ILE A 10 -7.39 -17.85 -7.47
CA ILE A 10 -7.20 -17.72 -6.03
C ILE A 10 -6.29 -16.53 -5.70
N GLY A 11 -5.19 -16.37 -6.44
CA GLY A 11 -4.23 -15.29 -6.22
C GLY A 11 -4.82 -13.90 -6.48
N ILE A 12 -5.77 -13.73 -7.41
CA ILE A 12 -6.38 -12.43 -7.68
C ILE A 12 -7.58 -12.13 -6.78
N ALA A 13 -8.32 -13.15 -6.34
CA ALA A 13 -9.52 -12.95 -5.53
C ALA A 13 -9.24 -12.19 -4.23
N GLY A 14 -8.14 -12.51 -3.53
CA GLY A 14 -7.75 -11.84 -2.29
C GLY A 14 -7.55 -10.33 -2.46
N PRO A 15 -6.60 -9.89 -3.30
CA PRO A 15 -6.35 -8.47 -3.54
C PRO A 15 -7.57 -7.73 -4.11
N PHE A 16 -8.35 -8.39 -4.97
CA PHE A 16 -9.55 -7.79 -5.54
C PHE A 16 -10.60 -7.50 -4.47
N VAL A 17 -10.94 -8.48 -3.62
CA VAL A 17 -11.87 -8.27 -2.50
C VAL A 17 -11.34 -7.22 -1.53
N GLY A 18 -10.03 -7.24 -1.25
CA GLY A 18 -9.36 -6.23 -0.44
C GLY A 18 -9.58 -4.82 -0.98
N LEU A 19 -9.38 -4.60 -2.29
CA LEU A 19 -9.61 -3.30 -2.94
C LEU A 19 -11.09 -2.89 -2.93
N VAL A 20 -12.01 -3.82 -3.20
CA VAL A 20 -13.46 -3.55 -3.22
C VAL A 20 -13.95 -3.06 -1.86
N LEU A 21 -13.38 -3.56 -0.75
CA LEU A 21 -13.72 -3.08 0.60
C LEU A 21 -12.96 -1.81 0.97
N THR A 22 -11.70 -1.73 0.55
CA THR A 22 -10.81 -0.63 0.92
C THR A 22 -11.22 0.69 0.26
N ILE A 23 -11.57 0.69 -1.03
CA ILE A 23 -11.92 1.93 -1.75
C ILE A 23 -13.11 2.66 -1.11
N PRO A 24 -14.26 2.02 -0.84
CA PRO A 24 -15.36 2.66 -0.13
C PRO A 24 -14.97 3.14 1.28
N THR A 25 -14.16 2.36 1.99
CA THR A 25 -13.66 2.72 3.33
C THR A 25 -12.83 4.00 3.27
N ILE A 26 -11.93 4.13 2.29
CA ILE A 26 -11.16 5.36 2.06
C ILE A 26 -12.10 6.52 1.74
N ILE A 27 -13.05 6.35 0.82
CA ILE A 27 -13.97 7.43 0.42
C ILE A 27 -14.79 7.90 1.63
N ILE A 28 -15.36 6.99 2.41
CA ILE A 28 -16.14 7.32 3.60
C ILE A 28 -15.24 7.99 4.64
N GLY A 29 -14.06 7.44 4.89
CA GLY A 29 -13.11 8.00 5.82
C GLY A 29 -12.68 9.41 5.44
N LEU A 30 -12.33 9.63 4.17
CA LEU A 30 -11.91 10.92 3.67
C LEU A 30 -13.04 11.96 3.72
N LYS A 31 -14.31 11.56 3.52
CA LYS A 31 -15.46 12.46 3.75
C LYS A 31 -15.62 12.90 5.20
N LEU A 32 -15.11 12.12 6.14
CA LEU A 32 -15.13 12.40 7.58
C LEU A 32 -13.81 13.04 8.06
N SER A 33 -12.82 13.15 7.18
CA SER A 33 -11.54 13.80 7.47
C SER A 33 -11.67 15.32 7.37
N GLU A 34 -10.76 16.02 8.03
CA GLU A 34 -10.74 17.48 8.08
C GLU A 34 -9.46 18.02 7.46
N VAL A 35 -9.56 19.15 6.74
CA VAL A 35 -8.38 19.88 6.24
C VAL A 35 -7.96 20.85 7.34
N ALA A 36 -6.71 20.75 7.77
CA ALA A 36 -6.15 21.58 8.82
C ALA A 36 -4.86 22.26 8.38
N VAL A 37 -4.56 23.40 9.00
CA VAL A 37 -3.28 24.10 8.83
C VAL A 37 -2.24 23.40 9.70
N ILE A 38 -1.16 22.91 9.10
CA ILE A 38 -0.16 22.07 9.76
C ILE A 38 0.46 22.77 10.98
N SER A 39 0.65 24.10 10.91
CA SER A 39 1.22 24.90 12.00
C SER A 39 0.33 25.04 13.23
N GLU A 40 -0.96 24.75 13.10
CA GLU A 40 -1.96 24.88 14.18
C GLU A 40 -2.25 23.53 14.87
N ILE A 41 -1.69 22.43 14.37
CA ILE A 41 -1.91 21.10 14.94
C ILE A 41 -1.03 20.92 16.18
N GLU A 42 -1.67 20.84 17.34
CA GLU A 42 -1.00 20.49 18.60
C GLU A 42 -0.83 18.97 18.72
N GLY A 43 0.42 18.50 18.73
CA GLY A 43 0.76 17.09 18.98
C GLY A 43 1.72 16.48 17.95
N PRO A 44 2.11 15.21 18.13
CA PRO A 44 2.98 14.52 17.20
C PRO A 44 2.24 14.25 15.88
N ILE A 45 2.72 14.86 14.81
CA ILE A 45 2.26 14.58 13.44
C ILE A 45 3.06 13.40 12.91
N ILE A 46 2.38 12.31 12.54
CA ILE A 46 2.99 11.15 11.90
C ILE A 46 2.69 11.24 10.41
N PRO A 47 3.65 11.66 9.58
CA PRO A 47 3.45 11.69 8.13
C PRO A 47 3.26 10.26 7.63
N LEU A 48 2.14 10.03 6.93
CA LEU A 48 1.84 8.76 6.29
C LEU A 48 2.38 8.77 4.86
N GLY A 49 3.13 7.73 4.50
CA GLY A 49 3.46 7.51 3.09
C GLY A 49 2.20 7.25 2.30
N SER A 50 2.03 7.88 1.13
CA SER A 50 0.85 7.69 0.29
C SER A 50 1.12 6.70 -0.85
N SER A 51 0.11 5.88 -1.16
CA SER A 51 0.13 5.06 -2.38
C SER A 51 -0.48 5.84 -3.53
N ILE A 52 -0.12 5.50 -4.78
CA ILE A 52 -0.68 6.15 -5.97
C ILE A 52 -2.21 6.13 -5.96
N LEU A 53 -2.82 5.01 -5.57
CA LEU A 53 -4.27 4.88 -5.50
C LEU A 53 -4.88 5.77 -4.40
N PHE A 54 -4.26 5.81 -3.23
CA PHE A 54 -4.72 6.69 -2.14
C PHE A 54 -4.65 8.16 -2.58
N SER A 55 -3.50 8.60 -3.09
CA SER A 55 -3.29 9.97 -3.58
C SER A 55 -4.24 10.35 -4.71
N LEU A 56 -4.59 9.40 -5.58
CA LEU A 56 -5.56 9.63 -6.64
C LEU A 56 -6.95 9.90 -6.06
N ILE A 57 -7.41 9.06 -5.12
CA ILE A 57 -8.73 9.22 -4.49
C ILE A 57 -8.77 10.55 -3.70
N GLU A 58 -7.71 10.83 -2.94
CA GLU A 58 -7.55 12.06 -2.18
C GLU A 58 -7.64 13.30 -3.09
N LYS A 59 -6.87 13.31 -4.18
CA LYS A 59 -6.88 14.39 -5.18
C LYS A 59 -8.24 14.55 -5.87
N ILE A 60 -8.95 13.46 -6.13
CA ILE A 60 -10.31 13.51 -6.70
C ILE A 60 -11.28 14.16 -5.71
N MET A 61 -11.11 13.89 -4.41
CA MET A 61 -12.03 14.35 -3.36
C MET A 61 -11.76 15.79 -2.91
N PHE A 62 -10.49 16.16 -2.72
CA PHE A 62 -10.08 17.45 -2.14
C PHE A 62 -9.41 18.39 -3.14
N GLY A 63 -9.01 17.91 -4.31
CA GLY A 63 -8.27 18.69 -5.28
C GLY A 63 -6.83 18.96 -4.85
N TYR A 64 -6.34 20.16 -5.14
CA TYR A 64 -5.03 20.63 -4.67
C TYR A 64 -5.22 21.45 -3.40
N LEU A 65 -4.54 21.04 -2.33
CA LEU A 65 -4.51 21.79 -1.09
C LEU A 65 -3.49 22.94 -1.19
N PRO A 66 -3.81 24.14 -0.65
CA PRO A 66 -2.86 25.22 -0.48
C PRO A 66 -1.63 24.81 0.34
N GLU A 67 -0.50 25.50 0.14
CA GLU A 67 0.69 25.28 0.95
C GLU A 67 0.41 25.49 2.44
N GLY A 68 0.94 24.58 3.27
CA GLY A 68 0.75 24.61 4.73
C GLY A 68 -0.54 23.97 5.23
N GLN A 69 -1.38 23.42 4.35
CA GLN A 69 -2.55 22.63 4.71
C GLN A 69 -2.34 21.14 4.41
N ASP A 70 -2.90 20.29 5.25
CA ASP A 70 -2.92 18.83 5.06
C ASP A 70 -4.24 18.25 5.59
N ILE A 71 -4.50 16.99 5.24
CA ILE A 71 -5.71 16.27 5.65
C ILE A 71 -5.42 15.50 6.93
N ILE A 72 -6.11 15.86 8.01
CA ILE A 72 -6.18 15.04 9.21
C ILE A 72 -7.11 13.88 8.94
N LEU A 73 -6.52 12.70 8.76
CA LEU A 73 -7.27 11.49 8.42
C LEU A 73 -8.18 11.05 9.58
N HIS A 74 -9.46 10.89 9.29
CA HIS A 74 -10.37 10.16 10.16
C HIS A 74 -9.88 8.71 10.34
N PRO A 75 -10.06 8.05 11.51
CA PRO A 75 -9.63 6.66 11.73
C PRO A 75 -10.12 5.66 10.68
N ILE A 76 -11.28 5.92 10.06
CA ILE A 76 -11.80 5.12 8.95
C ILE A 76 -10.94 5.27 7.70
N ALA A 77 -10.48 6.47 7.36
CA ALA A 77 -9.56 6.68 6.23
C ALA A 77 -8.23 5.99 6.49
N TYR A 78 -7.73 6.06 7.73
CA TYR A 78 -6.53 5.34 8.15
C TYR A 78 -6.69 3.82 7.99
N ALA A 79 -7.83 3.25 8.39
CA ALA A 79 -8.11 1.83 8.18
C ALA A 79 -8.12 1.47 6.68
N GLY A 80 -8.69 2.33 5.84
CA GLY A 80 -8.61 2.19 4.38
C GLY A 80 -7.18 2.24 3.85
N TRP A 81 -6.36 3.18 4.34
CA TRP A 81 -4.94 3.25 4.00
C TRP A 81 -4.19 1.96 4.38
N VAL A 82 -4.42 1.43 5.59
CA VAL A 82 -3.86 0.14 6.03
C VAL A 82 -4.34 -1.00 5.13
N GLY A 83 -5.61 -0.99 4.69
CA GLY A 83 -6.14 -1.96 3.73
C GLY A 83 -5.37 -1.97 2.40
N LEU A 84 -5.03 -0.79 1.85
CA LEU A 84 -4.20 -0.69 0.66
C LEU A 84 -2.78 -1.20 0.92
N PHE A 85 -2.22 -0.89 2.08
CA PHE A 85 -0.90 -1.35 2.47
C PHE A 85 -0.83 -2.89 2.54
N VAL A 86 -1.77 -3.53 3.23
CA VAL A 86 -1.85 -5.00 3.33
C VAL A 86 -2.07 -5.63 1.95
N THR A 87 -2.92 -5.03 1.12
CA THR A 87 -3.14 -5.49 -0.25
C THR A 87 -1.86 -5.42 -1.08
N ALA A 88 -1.11 -4.33 -0.98
CA ALA A 88 0.17 -4.17 -1.68
C ALA A 88 1.21 -5.18 -1.22
N LEU A 89 1.28 -5.46 0.10
CA LEU A 89 2.14 -6.52 0.64
C LEU A 89 1.75 -7.88 0.07
N ASN A 90 0.46 -8.22 0.06
CA ASN A 90 -0.03 -9.50 -0.49
C ASN A 90 0.25 -9.65 -1.99
N LEU A 91 0.39 -8.56 -2.73
CA LEU A 91 0.74 -8.57 -4.15
C LEU A 91 2.24 -8.72 -4.43
N LEU A 92 3.10 -8.70 -3.41
CA LEU A 92 4.53 -8.95 -3.60
C LEU A 92 4.74 -10.39 -4.14
N PRO A 93 5.68 -10.58 -5.08
CA PRO A 93 5.96 -11.90 -5.67
C PRO A 93 6.84 -12.76 -4.74
N VAL A 94 6.41 -12.92 -3.48
CA VAL A 94 7.19 -13.53 -2.40
C VAL A 94 6.41 -14.68 -1.75
N GLY A 95 7.00 -15.88 -1.73
CA GLY A 95 6.50 -17.01 -0.94
C GLY A 95 5.05 -17.40 -1.25
N GLN A 96 4.24 -17.53 -0.19
CA GLN A 96 2.82 -17.90 -0.24
C GLN A 96 1.87 -16.70 -0.36
N LEU A 97 2.40 -15.48 -0.55
CA LEU A 97 1.55 -14.33 -0.80
C LEU A 97 0.80 -14.51 -2.13
N ASP A 98 -0.32 -13.80 -2.25
CA ASP A 98 -1.18 -13.82 -3.43
C ASP A 98 -0.39 -13.51 -4.72
N GLY A 99 0.52 -12.51 -4.67
CA GLY A 99 1.43 -12.17 -5.77
C GLY A 99 2.40 -13.28 -6.16
N GLY A 100 2.81 -14.12 -5.20
CA GLY A 100 3.63 -15.31 -5.45
C GLY A 100 2.86 -16.35 -6.28
N HIS A 101 1.60 -16.62 -5.92
CA HIS A 101 0.71 -17.50 -6.68
C HIS A 101 0.42 -16.96 -8.09
N ILE A 102 0.14 -15.66 -8.20
CA ILE A 102 -0.08 -14.98 -9.50
C ILE A 102 1.15 -15.14 -10.39
N ILE A 103 2.33 -14.74 -9.92
CA ILE A 103 3.55 -14.78 -10.74
C ILE A 103 3.97 -16.22 -11.07
N TYR A 104 3.76 -17.19 -10.18
CA TYR A 104 3.98 -18.61 -10.49
C TYR A 104 2.97 -19.14 -11.52
N SER A 105 1.70 -18.74 -11.45
CA SER A 105 0.68 -19.15 -12.42
C SER A 105 0.96 -18.62 -13.83
N LEU A 106 1.62 -17.46 -13.94
CA LEU A 106 2.04 -16.87 -15.21
C LEU A 106 3.35 -17.48 -15.72
N PHE A 107 4.41 -17.45 -14.91
CA PHE A 107 5.79 -17.75 -15.35
C PHE A 107 6.36 -19.10 -14.89
N GLY A 108 5.66 -19.81 -14.00
CA GLY A 108 5.99 -21.18 -13.62
C GLY A 108 7.31 -21.20 -12.84
N LYS A 109 8.24 -22.07 -13.22
CA LYS A 109 9.55 -22.17 -12.55
C LYS A 109 10.38 -20.88 -12.64
N ASN A 110 10.11 -20.02 -13.63
CA ASN A 110 10.81 -18.75 -13.82
C ASN A 110 10.36 -17.67 -12.82
N SER A 111 9.28 -17.90 -12.06
CA SER A 111 8.85 -17.00 -10.99
C SER A 111 9.91 -16.75 -9.91
N LYS A 112 10.85 -17.69 -9.74
CA LYS A 112 11.99 -17.56 -8.83
C LYS A 112 12.82 -16.31 -9.10
N ILE A 113 12.91 -15.88 -10.37
CA ILE A 113 13.64 -14.66 -10.72
C ILE A 113 12.97 -13.44 -10.10
N ALA A 114 11.65 -13.33 -10.25
CA ALA A 114 10.86 -12.23 -9.65
C ALA A 114 10.97 -12.25 -8.11
N TYR A 115 10.90 -13.45 -7.50
CA TYR A 115 11.10 -13.63 -6.07
C TYR A 115 12.45 -13.08 -5.57
N TYR A 116 13.56 -13.52 -6.17
CA TYR A 116 14.89 -13.09 -5.76
C TYR A 116 15.15 -11.61 -6.08
N ALA A 117 14.63 -11.12 -7.21
CA ALA A 117 14.73 -9.72 -7.57
C ALA A 117 14.01 -8.83 -6.54
N THR A 118 12.78 -9.18 -6.15
CA THR A 118 12.04 -8.43 -5.12
C THR A 118 12.76 -8.44 -3.78
N LEU A 119 13.26 -9.60 -3.33
CA LEU A 119 14.03 -9.65 -2.07
C LEU A 119 15.33 -8.83 -2.15
N GLY A 120 16.04 -8.90 -3.27
CA GLY A 120 17.26 -8.11 -3.48
C GLY A 120 16.98 -6.61 -3.45
N ILE A 121 15.95 -6.15 -4.17
CA ILE A 121 15.53 -4.74 -4.18
C ILE A 121 15.13 -4.28 -2.79
N LEU A 122 14.28 -5.03 -2.08
CA LEU A 122 13.88 -4.69 -0.72
C LEU A 122 15.07 -4.65 0.24
N GLY A 123 16.01 -5.60 0.11
CA GLY A 123 17.26 -5.60 0.90
C GLY A 123 18.10 -4.35 0.65
N ILE A 124 18.27 -3.95 -0.61
CA ILE A 124 18.96 -2.71 -0.99
C ILE A 124 18.25 -1.50 -0.38
N ILE A 125 16.92 -1.40 -0.53
CA ILE A 125 16.14 -0.30 0.05
C ILE A 125 16.34 -0.24 1.57
N CYS A 126 16.23 -1.38 2.27
CA CYS A 126 16.42 -1.44 3.72
C CYS A 126 17.80 -0.97 4.16
N ILE A 127 18.86 -1.33 3.43
CA ILE A 127 20.25 -0.96 3.77
C ILE A 127 20.52 0.52 3.48
N PHE A 128 20.05 1.04 2.34
CA PHE A 128 20.48 2.35 1.85
C PHE A 128 19.49 3.48 2.13
N VAL A 129 18.20 3.19 2.30
CA VAL A 129 17.16 4.22 2.50
C VAL A 129 16.85 4.43 3.98
N ASN A 130 17.08 3.43 4.82
CA ASN A 130 16.80 3.57 6.24
C ASN A 130 17.92 4.37 6.94
N SER A 131 17.64 5.64 7.21
CA SER A 131 18.54 6.55 7.91
C SER A 131 18.78 6.21 9.39
N ALA A 132 17.99 5.29 9.98
CA ALA A 132 18.19 4.83 11.35
C ALA A 132 19.41 3.91 11.50
N TRP A 133 19.93 3.33 10.41
CA TRP A 133 21.16 2.53 10.43
C TRP A 133 22.42 3.34 10.11
N THR A 134 22.26 4.47 9.43
CA THR A 134 23.39 5.31 8.97
C THR A 134 23.65 6.51 9.86
N LYS A 135 22.64 6.98 10.62
CA LYS A 135 22.84 7.90 11.73
C LYS A 135 23.04 7.08 12.99
N GLY A 136 24.30 6.76 13.30
CA GLY A 136 24.65 6.50 14.70
C GLY A 136 24.25 7.72 15.52
N GLU A 137 23.66 7.48 16.69
CA GLU A 137 23.38 8.52 17.69
C GLU A 137 24.60 9.42 17.94
#